data_AF-A0A6I9PEE7-F1
#
_entry.id   AF-A0A6I9PEE7-F1
#
_cell.length_a   1.000
_cell.length_b   1.000
_cell.length_c   1.000
_cell.angle_alpha   90.00
_cell.angle_beta   90.00
_cell.angle_gamma   90.00
#
_symmetry.space_group_name_H-M   'P 1'
#
loop_
_entity.id
_entity.type
_entity.pdbx_description
1 polymer ?
#
loop_
_entity_poly.entity_id
_entity_poly.type
_entity_poly.pdbx_seq_one_letter_code
_entity_poly.pdbx_strand_id
1 'polypeptide(L)'
;MGTHTCMGYPGTTLDKIDIDAQTFASWGVDYLKFDGCSSNSVEQIIGYPLMSKALNATGRPMAYSCSWPVYVGGLPPNVNYTFLGDICHLWRNYYDIQDSWDSVLGIVEWFSNNQDDLQPAAGPGRWNDPDMLIIGNFGLSVDQARSQMALWAIMAAPLIMSNDLRNLDNSARTILQNKMAIAINQDPMGIQGRRLLQEKSHIEVYWRPLSQSASALVFLSRRTDMPYLYHSSLGKLSYDAGNYEAYDVFTGATVTGLNATTEFTFSINPSGVVMWYVYPKKASKQTKMLRKTSKLTWQKTVPRNRIVL
;
A
#
# COMPACT_ATOMS: atom_id res chain seq x y z
N MET A 1 -0.67 -1.99 -23.93
CA MET A 1 0.29 -2.16 -25.02
C MET A 1 0.00 -3.45 -25.76
N GLY A 2 0.45 -3.58 -27.00
CA GLY A 2 0.28 -4.78 -27.82
C GLY A 2 -0.81 -4.60 -28.88
N THR A 3 -1.02 -5.64 -29.68
CA THR A 3 -2.01 -5.61 -30.77
C THR A 3 -3.46 -5.52 -30.27
N HIS A 4 -3.72 -6.04 -29.06
CA HIS A 4 -5.03 -6.06 -28.44
C HIS A 4 -4.90 -5.86 -26.93
N THR A 5 -5.96 -5.44 -26.26
CA THR A 5 -6.08 -5.60 -24.80
C THR A 5 -6.20 -7.07 -24.44
N CYS A 6 -6.06 -7.42 -23.15
CA CYS A 6 -6.21 -8.80 -22.68
C CYS A 6 -7.55 -9.44 -23.07
N MET A 7 -8.59 -8.63 -23.28
CA MET A 7 -9.93 -9.08 -23.66
C MET A 7 -10.24 -8.86 -25.14
N GLY A 8 -9.23 -8.62 -25.98
CA GLY A 8 -9.39 -8.59 -27.44
C GLY A 8 -9.86 -7.26 -28.04
N TYR A 9 -9.90 -6.17 -27.27
CA TYR A 9 -10.20 -4.83 -27.80
C TYR A 9 -8.96 -4.23 -28.49
N PRO A 10 -9.10 -3.15 -29.31
CA PRO A 10 -7.96 -2.52 -29.96
C PRO A 10 -6.84 -2.15 -28.97
N GLY A 11 -5.63 -2.61 -29.24
CA GLY A 11 -4.47 -2.34 -28.41
C GLY A 11 -3.63 -1.16 -28.93
N THR A 12 -2.83 -0.59 -28.03
CA THR A 12 -1.80 0.39 -28.38
C THR A 12 -0.53 -0.33 -28.84
N THR A 13 -0.35 -0.44 -30.15
CA THR A 13 0.91 -0.88 -30.78
C THR A 13 1.96 0.24 -30.74
N LEU A 14 3.22 -0.08 -31.03
CA LEU A 14 4.32 0.89 -30.95
C LEU A 14 4.09 2.14 -31.82
N ASP A 15 3.50 2.00 -33.01
CA ASP A 15 3.17 3.10 -33.92
C ASP A 15 1.97 3.96 -33.46
N LYS A 16 1.22 3.51 -32.45
CA LYS A 16 0.05 4.22 -31.90
C LYS A 16 0.31 4.95 -30.60
N ILE A 17 1.47 4.76 -29.98
CA ILE A 17 1.80 5.33 -28.67
C ILE A 17 1.58 6.85 -28.64
N ASP A 18 2.10 7.60 -29.62
CA ASP A 18 2.03 9.06 -29.62
C ASP A 18 0.58 9.56 -29.80
N ILE A 19 -0.18 8.95 -30.72
CA ILE A 19 -1.57 9.35 -30.96
C ILE A 19 -2.48 8.99 -29.78
N ASP A 20 -2.29 7.83 -29.15
CA ASP A 20 -3.07 7.42 -27.97
C ASP A 20 -2.77 8.33 -26.78
N ALA A 21 -1.48 8.64 -26.53
CA ALA A 21 -1.09 9.57 -25.46
C ALA A 21 -1.72 10.97 -25.65
N GLN A 22 -1.66 11.52 -26.87
CA GLN A 22 -2.32 12.79 -27.20
C GLN A 22 -3.83 12.71 -27.03
N THR A 23 -4.44 11.59 -27.40
CA THR A 23 -5.88 11.36 -27.26
C THR A 23 -6.29 11.40 -25.80
N PHE A 24 -5.58 10.67 -24.92
CA PHE A 24 -5.85 10.69 -23.48
C PHE A 24 -5.70 12.09 -22.88
N ALA A 25 -4.66 12.82 -23.26
CA ALA A 25 -4.48 14.20 -22.82
C ALA A 25 -5.60 15.12 -23.29
N SER A 26 -6.07 14.96 -24.54
CA SER A 26 -7.17 15.74 -25.11
C SER A 26 -8.51 15.50 -24.40
N TRP A 27 -8.73 14.27 -23.90
CA TRP A 27 -9.89 13.91 -23.11
C TRP A 27 -9.81 14.37 -21.65
N GLY A 28 -8.65 14.83 -21.21
CA GLY A 28 -8.42 15.22 -19.83
C GLY A 28 -8.25 14.02 -18.88
N VAL A 29 -7.73 12.89 -19.36
CA VAL A 29 -7.40 11.74 -18.51
C VAL A 29 -6.30 12.12 -17.49
N ASP A 30 -6.37 11.62 -16.27
CA ASP A 30 -5.40 11.89 -15.20
C ASP A 30 -4.56 10.66 -14.80
N TYR A 31 -4.97 9.47 -15.26
CA TYR A 31 -4.36 8.19 -14.88
C TYR A 31 -4.46 7.20 -16.05
N LEU A 32 -3.34 6.58 -16.43
CA LEU A 32 -3.29 5.51 -17.42
C LEU A 32 -2.71 4.24 -16.79
N LYS A 33 -3.50 3.16 -16.75
CA LYS A 33 -2.99 1.79 -16.62
C LYS A 33 -2.63 1.26 -18.01
N PHE A 34 -1.38 0.84 -18.19
CA PHE A 34 -0.89 0.32 -19.46
C PHE A 34 -0.53 -1.14 -19.32
N ASP A 35 -1.37 -1.99 -19.89
CA ASP A 35 -1.26 -3.44 -19.80
C ASP A 35 -0.27 -4.02 -20.82
N GLY A 36 0.12 -5.29 -20.65
CA GLY A 36 1.13 -5.97 -21.48
C GLY A 36 0.64 -7.13 -22.33
N CYS A 37 -0.66 -7.45 -22.34
CA CYS A 37 -1.21 -8.52 -23.17
C CYS A 37 -0.92 -8.33 -24.67
N SER A 38 -0.92 -9.43 -25.43
CA SER A 38 -0.74 -9.44 -26.89
C SER A 38 0.47 -8.61 -27.37
N SER A 39 1.55 -8.64 -26.59
CA SER A 39 2.86 -8.09 -26.90
C SER A 39 3.96 -9.08 -26.51
N ASN A 40 5.13 -8.97 -27.14
CA ASN A 40 6.33 -9.73 -26.77
C ASN A 40 7.31 -8.89 -25.93
N SER A 41 8.36 -9.54 -25.41
CA SER A 41 9.34 -8.89 -24.54
C SER A 41 10.06 -7.70 -25.18
N VAL A 42 10.36 -7.76 -26.48
CA VAL A 42 11.01 -6.66 -27.22
C VAL A 42 10.07 -5.45 -27.30
N GLU A 43 8.80 -5.69 -27.61
CA GLU A 43 7.79 -4.64 -27.65
C GLU A 43 7.59 -3.99 -26.28
N GLN A 44 7.63 -4.76 -25.20
CA GLN A 44 7.50 -4.23 -23.83
C GLN A 44 8.71 -3.36 -23.45
N ILE A 45 9.92 -3.83 -23.72
CA ILE A 45 11.17 -3.07 -23.45
C ILE A 45 11.15 -1.69 -24.14
N ILE A 46 10.56 -1.59 -25.32
CA ILE A 46 10.46 -0.35 -26.09
C ILE A 46 9.22 0.46 -25.70
N GLY A 47 8.07 -0.19 -25.57
CA GLY A 47 6.75 0.43 -25.49
C GLY A 47 6.48 1.16 -24.18
N TYR A 48 6.88 0.60 -23.04
CA TYR A 48 6.66 1.26 -21.73
C TYR A 48 7.45 2.58 -21.61
N PRO A 49 8.76 2.63 -21.94
CA PRO A 49 9.49 3.91 -21.99
C PRO A 49 8.95 4.90 -23.02
N LEU A 50 8.56 4.43 -24.21
CA LEU A 50 7.99 5.31 -25.24
C LEU A 50 6.67 5.93 -24.78
N MET A 51 5.79 5.16 -24.14
CA MET A 51 4.54 5.69 -23.60
C MET A 51 4.80 6.72 -22.50
N SER A 52 5.74 6.46 -21.58
CA SER A 52 6.14 7.45 -20.57
C SER A 52 6.59 8.77 -21.20
N LYS A 53 7.46 8.70 -22.23
CA LYS A 53 7.90 9.87 -23.00
C LYS A 53 6.75 10.58 -23.72
N ALA A 54 5.84 9.82 -24.33
CA ALA A 54 4.70 10.36 -25.07
C ALA A 54 3.72 11.09 -24.13
N LEU A 55 3.40 10.50 -22.97
CA LEU A 55 2.58 11.14 -21.94
C LEU A 55 3.20 12.46 -21.48
N ASN A 56 4.51 12.46 -21.17
CA ASN A 56 5.20 13.68 -20.77
C ASN A 56 5.20 14.76 -21.88
N ALA A 57 5.36 14.37 -23.14
CA ALA A 57 5.35 15.29 -24.28
C ALA A 57 3.99 15.98 -24.50
N THR A 58 2.89 15.43 -23.97
CA THR A 58 1.57 16.09 -24.03
C THR A 58 1.48 17.34 -23.16
N GLY A 59 2.36 17.49 -22.16
CA GLY A 59 2.33 18.58 -21.18
C GLY A 59 1.24 18.45 -20.11
N ARG A 60 0.42 17.38 -20.14
CA ARG A 60 -0.57 17.08 -19.10
C ARG A 60 0.01 16.08 -18.08
N PRO A 61 0.04 16.40 -16.77
CA PRO A 61 0.36 15.42 -15.75
C PRO A 61 -0.65 14.26 -15.77
N MET A 62 -0.15 13.04 -15.96
CA MET A 62 -0.93 11.81 -15.93
C MET A 62 -0.15 10.76 -15.15
N ALA A 63 -0.76 10.21 -14.10
CA ALA A 63 -0.18 9.08 -13.38
C ALA A 63 -0.09 7.87 -14.32
N TYR A 64 1.06 7.19 -14.30
CA TYR A 64 1.36 6.11 -15.24
C TYR A 64 1.60 4.80 -14.48
N SER A 65 0.66 3.87 -14.63
CA SER A 65 0.63 2.57 -13.99
C SER A 65 1.07 1.50 -14.98
N CYS A 66 2.21 0.88 -14.72
CA CYS A 66 2.86 -0.04 -15.64
C CYS A 66 2.64 -1.50 -15.22
N SER A 67 1.99 -2.31 -16.08
CA SER A 67 1.92 -3.75 -15.83
C SER A 67 3.20 -4.49 -16.22
N TRP A 68 4.24 -3.81 -16.69
CA TRP A 68 5.42 -4.46 -17.26
C TRP A 68 6.03 -5.57 -16.39
N PRO A 69 6.29 -5.37 -15.08
CA PRO A 69 7.00 -6.37 -14.29
C PRO A 69 6.31 -7.74 -14.25
N VAL A 70 4.98 -7.78 -14.11
CA VAL A 70 4.25 -9.06 -14.05
C VAL A 70 4.43 -9.90 -15.32
N TYR A 71 4.60 -9.27 -16.49
CA TYR A 71 4.80 -9.99 -17.76
C TYR A 71 6.23 -10.56 -17.94
N VAL A 72 7.16 -10.18 -17.08
CA VAL A 72 8.57 -10.64 -17.13
C VAL A 72 9.02 -11.33 -15.83
N GLY A 73 8.07 -11.70 -14.97
CA GLY A 73 8.30 -12.47 -13.74
C GLY A 73 8.47 -11.65 -12.46
N GLY A 74 8.41 -10.32 -12.54
CA GLY A 74 8.34 -9.44 -11.37
C GLY A 74 9.65 -9.28 -10.57
N LEU A 75 10.78 -9.83 -11.02
CA LEU A 75 12.03 -9.85 -10.26
C LEU A 75 13.26 -9.55 -11.11
N PRO A 76 14.34 -9.03 -10.50
CA PRO A 76 15.67 -9.02 -11.13
C PRO A 76 16.12 -10.44 -11.56
N PRO A 77 16.92 -10.57 -12.63
CA PRO A 77 17.47 -9.52 -13.48
C PRO A 77 16.51 -9.05 -14.59
N ASN A 78 15.35 -9.69 -14.77
CA ASN A 78 14.40 -9.35 -15.83
C ASN A 78 13.71 -8.00 -15.61
N VAL A 79 13.62 -7.58 -14.34
CA VAL A 79 13.07 -6.30 -13.91
C VAL A 79 14.18 -5.42 -13.35
N ASN A 80 14.32 -4.21 -13.91
CA ASN A 80 15.14 -3.15 -13.34
C ASN A 80 14.22 -2.11 -12.66
N TYR A 81 14.06 -2.22 -11.35
CA TYR A 81 13.19 -1.34 -10.57
C TYR A 81 13.66 0.12 -10.52
N THR A 82 14.97 0.37 -10.60
CA THR A 82 15.49 1.74 -10.71
C THR A 82 14.97 2.40 -11.98
N PHE A 83 15.09 1.71 -13.12
CA PHE A 83 14.60 2.21 -14.39
C PHE A 83 13.06 2.37 -14.41
N LEU A 84 12.32 1.41 -13.84
CA LEU A 84 10.86 1.55 -13.71
C LEU A 84 10.47 2.78 -12.91
N GLY A 85 11.20 3.10 -11.84
CA GLY A 85 11.02 4.31 -11.05
C GLY A 85 11.25 5.62 -11.81
N ASP A 86 12.00 5.59 -12.92
CA ASP A 86 12.21 6.76 -13.78
C ASP A 86 11.08 6.97 -14.79
N ILE A 87 10.34 5.92 -15.13
CA ILE A 87 9.35 5.95 -16.20
C ILE A 87 7.91 5.78 -15.73
N CYS A 88 7.66 5.17 -14.56
CA CYS A 88 6.34 4.78 -14.05
C CYS A 88 6.10 5.32 -12.64
N HIS A 89 4.85 5.68 -12.35
CA HIS A 89 4.44 6.12 -11.01
C HIS A 89 4.10 4.95 -10.09
N LEU A 90 3.64 3.84 -10.68
CA LEU A 90 3.41 2.58 -9.99
C LEU A 90 3.49 1.41 -10.98
N TRP A 91 3.69 0.20 -10.47
CA TRP A 91 3.79 -0.98 -11.32
C TRP A 91 3.23 -2.25 -10.68
N ARG A 92 2.52 -3.04 -11.48
CA ARG A 92 2.02 -4.36 -11.06
C ARG A 92 3.16 -5.37 -11.08
N ASN A 93 3.56 -5.85 -9.91
CA ASN A 93 4.67 -6.79 -9.76
C ASN A 93 4.25 -8.24 -10.03
N TYR A 94 3.03 -8.59 -9.64
CA TYR A 94 2.56 -9.96 -9.53
C TYR A 94 1.16 -10.15 -10.11
N TYR A 95 0.65 -11.38 -10.06
CA TYR A 95 -0.61 -11.80 -10.67
C TYR A 95 -1.83 -11.00 -10.21
N ASP A 96 -2.87 -11.04 -11.05
CA ASP A 96 -4.14 -10.38 -10.78
C ASP A 96 -4.82 -10.95 -9.53
N ILE A 97 -5.26 -10.04 -8.66
CA ILE A 97 -6.06 -10.40 -7.50
C ILE A 97 -7.41 -10.95 -7.94
N GLN A 98 -7.83 -12.03 -7.31
CA GLN A 98 -9.15 -12.62 -7.45
C GLN A 98 -9.92 -12.42 -6.15
N ASP A 99 -11.24 -12.50 -6.21
CA ASP A 99 -12.11 -12.32 -5.04
C ASP A 99 -12.06 -13.56 -4.12
N SER A 100 -10.91 -13.79 -3.49
CA SER A 100 -10.67 -14.89 -2.55
C SER A 100 -9.54 -14.57 -1.56
N TRP A 101 -9.64 -15.14 -0.36
CA TRP A 101 -8.58 -15.04 0.63
C TRP A 101 -7.26 -15.67 0.18
N ASP A 102 -7.32 -16.78 -0.57
CA ASP A 102 -6.13 -17.43 -1.11
C ASP A 102 -5.36 -16.52 -2.08
N SER A 103 -6.07 -15.72 -2.87
CA SER A 103 -5.45 -14.74 -3.77
C SER A 103 -4.74 -13.63 -2.97
N VAL A 104 -5.40 -13.08 -1.96
CA VAL A 104 -4.79 -12.08 -1.05
C VAL A 104 -3.53 -12.66 -0.40
N LEU A 105 -3.62 -13.87 0.15
CA LEU A 105 -2.48 -14.51 0.81
C LEU A 105 -1.34 -14.84 -0.14
N GLY A 106 -1.64 -15.29 -1.36
CA GLY A 106 -0.64 -15.57 -2.38
C GLY A 106 0.16 -14.32 -2.76
N ILE A 107 -0.52 -13.19 -2.92
CA ILE A 107 0.11 -11.89 -3.19
C ILE A 107 0.98 -11.47 -1.99
N VAL A 108 0.43 -11.48 -0.78
CA VAL A 108 1.16 -11.09 0.45
C VAL A 108 2.41 -11.97 0.65
N GLU A 109 2.28 -13.27 0.41
CA GLU A 109 3.39 -14.22 0.52
C GLU A 109 4.48 -13.94 -0.52
N TRP A 110 4.10 -13.72 -1.78
CA TRP A 110 5.06 -13.39 -2.83
C TRP A 110 5.79 -12.07 -2.55
N PHE A 111 5.07 -11.03 -2.13
CA PHE A 111 5.68 -9.76 -1.76
C PHE A 111 6.63 -9.91 -0.56
N SER A 112 6.24 -10.70 0.44
CA SER A 112 7.06 -10.92 1.65
C SER A 112 8.33 -11.72 1.35
N ASN A 113 8.25 -12.72 0.46
CA ASN A 113 9.39 -13.55 0.09
C ASN A 113 10.39 -12.83 -0.82
N ASN A 114 9.96 -11.76 -1.49
CA ASN A 114 10.80 -10.95 -2.38
C ASN A 114 11.03 -9.52 -1.84
N GLN A 115 10.79 -9.30 -0.55
CA GLN A 115 10.78 -7.96 0.05
C GLN A 115 12.13 -7.23 -0.03
N ASP A 116 13.25 -7.96 -0.12
CA ASP A 116 14.59 -7.35 -0.17
C ASP A 116 14.83 -6.59 -1.49
N ASP A 117 14.19 -7.01 -2.58
CA ASP A 117 14.20 -6.30 -3.87
C ASP A 117 13.07 -5.25 -3.95
N LEU A 118 11.88 -5.60 -3.44
CA LEU A 118 10.68 -4.79 -3.62
C LEU A 118 10.61 -3.60 -2.66
N GLN A 119 10.96 -3.78 -1.39
CA GLN A 119 10.88 -2.74 -0.38
C GLN A 119 11.69 -1.47 -0.74
N PRO A 120 12.95 -1.55 -1.19
CA PRO A 120 13.72 -0.36 -1.56
C PRO A 120 13.30 0.24 -2.92
N ALA A 121 12.56 -0.50 -3.76
CA ALA A 121 12.07 -0.01 -5.04
C ALA A 121 10.95 1.02 -4.89
N ALA A 122 10.18 0.96 -3.81
CA ALA A 122 9.08 1.87 -3.54
C ALA A 122 9.52 3.18 -2.86
N GLY A 123 8.82 4.26 -3.16
CA GLY A 123 9.00 5.58 -2.54
C GLY A 123 8.08 6.63 -3.16
N PRO A 124 8.13 7.89 -2.68
CA PRO A 124 7.31 8.97 -3.24
C PRO A 124 7.45 9.08 -4.77
N GLY A 125 6.32 8.92 -5.46
CA GLY A 125 6.24 8.97 -6.93
C GLY A 125 6.53 7.65 -7.65
N ARG A 126 6.81 6.55 -6.93
CA ARG A 126 7.12 5.24 -7.51
C ARG A 126 6.73 4.09 -6.58
N TRP A 127 5.68 3.34 -6.91
CA TRP A 127 5.07 2.39 -5.97
C TRP A 127 4.97 0.97 -6.54
N ASN A 128 5.23 -0.03 -5.69
CA ASN A 128 4.81 -1.38 -5.99
C ASN A 128 3.28 -1.49 -5.89
N ASP A 129 2.66 -2.18 -6.83
CA ASP A 129 1.22 -2.40 -6.89
C ASP A 129 0.90 -3.89 -6.70
N PRO A 130 0.46 -4.30 -5.50
CA PRO A 130 -0.04 -5.65 -5.20
C PRO A 130 -1.48 -5.87 -5.70
N ASP A 131 -1.97 -5.02 -6.60
CA ASP A 131 -3.32 -5.02 -7.16
C ASP A 131 -4.41 -4.48 -6.21
N MET A 132 -5.64 -4.47 -6.71
CA MET A 132 -6.80 -3.78 -6.12
C MET A 132 -7.21 -4.29 -4.73
N LEU A 133 -7.90 -3.42 -3.98
CA LEU A 133 -8.67 -3.81 -2.81
C LEU A 133 -9.98 -4.49 -3.26
N ILE A 134 -10.24 -5.68 -2.72
CA ILE A 134 -11.47 -6.46 -2.96
C ILE A 134 -12.45 -6.39 -1.78
N ILE A 135 -12.17 -5.53 -0.80
CA ILE A 135 -13.03 -5.26 0.36
C ILE A 135 -14.41 -4.79 -0.11
N GLY A 136 -15.47 -5.44 0.39
CA GLY A 136 -16.85 -5.14 0.02
C GLY A 136 -17.37 -5.91 -1.20
N ASN A 137 -16.59 -6.84 -1.74
CA ASN A 137 -17.07 -7.88 -2.65
C ASN A 137 -17.55 -9.10 -1.86
N PHE A 138 -17.28 -10.33 -2.34
CA PHE A 138 -17.93 -11.54 -1.84
C PHE A 138 -16.97 -12.53 -1.17
N GLY A 139 -15.68 -12.48 -1.55
CA GLY A 139 -14.70 -13.52 -1.21
C GLY A 139 -13.99 -13.36 0.13
N LEU A 140 -14.14 -12.21 0.80
CA LEU A 140 -13.46 -11.91 2.06
C LEU A 140 -14.45 -11.82 3.23
N SER A 141 -14.12 -12.50 4.33
CA SER A 141 -14.73 -12.24 5.63
C SER A 141 -14.34 -10.84 6.15
N VAL A 142 -15.03 -10.35 7.18
CA VAL A 142 -14.70 -9.04 7.80
C VAL A 142 -13.27 -9.02 8.33
N ASP A 143 -12.80 -10.12 8.93
CA ASP A 143 -11.43 -10.21 9.44
C ASP A 143 -10.41 -10.24 8.30
N GLN A 144 -10.69 -10.94 7.21
CA GLN A 144 -9.84 -10.96 6.01
C GLN A 144 -9.81 -9.60 5.29
N ALA A 145 -10.94 -8.88 5.26
CA ALA A 145 -11.02 -7.53 4.72
C ALA A 145 -10.18 -6.53 5.53
N ARG A 146 -10.20 -6.64 6.87
CA ARG A 146 -9.29 -5.87 7.75
C ARG A 146 -7.83 -6.24 7.48
N SER A 147 -7.54 -7.53 7.30
CA SER A 147 -6.20 -8.01 6.97
C SER A 147 -5.70 -7.42 5.66
N GLN A 148 -6.52 -7.42 4.59
CA GLN A 148 -6.13 -6.80 3.31
C GLN A 148 -5.82 -5.30 3.48
N MET A 149 -6.72 -4.55 4.12
CA MET A 149 -6.51 -3.11 4.36
C MET A 149 -5.21 -2.83 5.13
N ALA A 150 -4.96 -3.60 6.19
CA ALA A 150 -3.78 -3.43 7.03
C ALA A 150 -2.49 -3.77 6.28
N LEU A 151 -2.46 -4.88 5.54
CA LEU A 151 -1.29 -5.32 4.80
C LEU A 151 -0.98 -4.41 3.61
N TRP A 152 -1.99 -3.92 2.88
CA TRP A 152 -1.80 -2.92 1.82
C TRP A 152 -1.29 -1.60 2.40
N ALA A 153 -1.78 -1.19 3.57
CA ALA A 153 -1.24 -0.03 4.28
C ALA A 153 0.23 -0.23 4.70
N ILE A 154 0.62 -1.42 5.17
CA ILE A 154 2.02 -1.74 5.46
C ILE A 154 2.89 -1.74 4.20
N MET A 155 2.39 -2.27 3.08
CA MET A 155 3.14 -2.35 1.83
C MET A 155 3.26 -0.98 1.11
N ALA A 156 2.70 0.10 1.67
CA ALA A 156 2.59 1.39 0.98
C ALA A 156 1.91 1.27 -0.40
N ALA A 157 0.97 0.34 -0.52
CA ALA A 157 0.31 0.02 -1.77
C ALA A 157 -0.71 1.11 -2.17
N PRO A 158 -1.02 1.24 -3.48
CA PRO A 158 -2.20 1.96 -3.92
C PRO A 158 -3.47 1.41 -3.26
N LEU A 159 -4.35 2.30 -2.77
CA LEU A 159 -5.67 1.92 -2.24
C LEU A 159 -6.75 2.07 -3.31
N ILE A 160 -6.64 1.30 -4.38
CA ILE A 160 -7.58 1.31 -5.51
C ILE A 160 -8.68 0.28 -5.22
N MET A 161 -9.90 0.76 -4.97
CA MET A 161 -11.06 -0.10 -4.71
C MET A 161 -11.63 -0.64 -6.02
N SER A 162 -12.01 -1.92 -6.04
CA SER A 162 -12.81 -2.51 -7.11
C SER A 162 -14.02 -3.23 -6.52
N ASN A 163 -15.07 -2.46 -6.24
CA ASN A 163 -16.32 -2.92 -5.62
C ASN A 163 -17.52 -2.07 -6.08
N ASP A 164 -18.75 -2.50 -5.76
CA ASP A 164 -19.96 -1.71 -6.03
C ASP A 164 -20.25 -0.72 -4.89
N LEU A 165 -19.79 0.53 -5.07
CA LEU A 165 -19.99 1.60 -4.08
C LEU A 165 -21.47 1.94 -3.78
N ARG A 166 -22.40 1.55 -4.66
CA ARG A 166 -23.84 1.76 -4.46
C ARG A 166 -24.41 0.81 -3.40
N ASN A 167 -23.79 -0.36 -3.25
CA ASN A 167 -24.25 -1.46 -2.41
C ASN A 167 -23.19 -1.90 -1.37
N LEU A 168 -22.25 -1.01 -1.04
CA LEU A 168 -21.18 -1.29 -0.09
C LEU A 168 -21.71 -1.37 1.35
N ASP A 169 -21.54 -2.53 2.00
CA ASP A 169 -21.98 -2.74 3.38
C ASP A 169 -21.22 -1.86 4.39
N ASN A 170 -21.81 -1.70 5.58
CA ASN A 170 -21.27 -0.80 6.62
C ASN A 170 -19.91 -1.27 7.17
N SER A 171 -19.66 -2.57 7.24
CA SER A 171 -18.38 -3.11 7.73
C SER A 171 -17.26 -2.79 6.73
N ALA A 172 -17.48 -3.10 5.44
CA ALA A 172 -16.57 -2.77 4.36
C ALA A 172 -16.31 -1.25 4.27
N ARG A 173 -17.37 -0.44 4.35
CA ARG A 173 -17.26 1.02 4.39
C ARG A 173 -16.41 1.51 5.56
N THR A 174 -16.61 0.95 6.75
CA THR A 174 -15.85 1.33 7.96
C THR A 174 -14.36 1.00 7.81
N ILE A 175 -14.03 -0.14 7.20
CA ILE A 175 -12.65 -0.54 6.94
C ILE A 175 -12.00 0.39 5.91
N LEU A 176 -12.65 0.59 4.76
CA LEU A 176 -12.13 1.39 3.66
C LEU A 176 -12.00 2.88 4.00
N GLN A 177 -12.82 3.40 4.91
CA GLN A 177 -12.79 4.79 5.36
C GLN A 177 -12.05 4.99 6.70
N ASN A 178 -11.36 3.97 7.21
CA ASN A 178 -10.62 4.08 8.46
C ASN A 178 -9.50 5.13 8.32
N LYS A 179 -9.68 6.28 8.97
CA LYS A 179 -8.78 7.43 8.87
C LYS A 179 -7.34 7.10 9.31
N MET A 180 -7.17 6.24 10.31
CA MET A 180 -5.84 5.86 10.78
C MET A 180 -5.16 4.89 9.81
N ALA A 181 -5.88 3.91 9.26
CA ALA A 181 -5.33 3.04 8.22
C ALA A 181 -4.92 3.83 6.97
N ILE A 182 -5.75 4.79 6.54
CA ILE A 182 -5.45 5.70 5.42
C ILE A 182 -4.24 6.58 5.75
N ALA A 183 -4.18 7.16 6.95
CA ALA A 183 -3.05 8.02 7.35
C ALA A 183 -1.72 7.25 7.38
N ILE A 184 -1.73 5.99 7.83
CA ILE A 184 -0.57 5.10 7.77
C ILE A 184 -0.20 4.82 6.32
N ASN A 185 -1.17 4.49 5.46
CA ASN A 185 -0.92 4.25 4.04
C ASN A 185 -0.27 5.48 3.37
N GLN A 186 -0.82 6.67 3.63
CA GLN A 186 -0.45 7.96 3.05
C GLN A 186 0.71 8.67 3.77
N ASP A 187 1.47 7.96 4.61
CA ASP A 187 2.60 8.57 5.31
C ASP A 187 3.62 9.18 4.32
N PRO A 188 4.03 10.45 4.51
CA PRO A 188 4.82 11.18 3.51
C PRO A 188 6.25 10.69 3.37
N MET A 189 6.77 9.86 4.30
CA MET A 189 8.07 9.21 4.08
C MET A 189 8.00 8.21 2.94
N GLY A 190 6.81 7.66 2.65
CA GLY A 190 6.61 6.74 1.53
C GLY A 190 7.43 5.45 1.62
N ILE A 191 7.90 5.09 2.82
CA ILE A 191 8.71 3.87 3.01
C ILE A 191 7.76 2.67 3.08
N GLN A 192 7.89 1.75 2.14
CA GLN A 192 7.21 0.45 2.18
C GLN A 192 7.70 -0.36 3.41
N GLY A 193 6.76 -1.01 4.09
CA GLY A 193 7.05 -1.90 5.22
C GLY A 193 7.55 -3.27 4.79
N ARG A 194 7.74 -4.16 5.76
CA ARG A 194 8.26 -5.52 5.56
C ARG A 194 7.69 -6.51 6.58
N ARG A 195 7.77 -7.81 6.28
CA ARG A 195 7.56 -8.88 7.26
C ARG A 195 8.80 -8.95 8.15
N LEU A 196 8.62 -8.81 9.46
CA LEU A 196 9.71 -8.91 10.46
C LEU A 196 9.95 -10.35 10.89
N LEU A 197 8.88 -11.11 11.10
CA LEU A 197 8.99 -12.47 11.61
C LEU A 197 7.77 -13.31 11.21
N GLN A 198 8.00 -14.62 11.19
CA GLN A 198 7.00 -15.66 11.00
C GLN A 198 7.24 -16.73 12.06
N GLU A 199 6.27 -16.91 12.95
CA GLU A 199 6.39 -17.82 14.07
C GLU A 199 5.80 -19.21 13.75
N LYS A 200 6.26 -20.23 14.49
CA LYS A 200 5.68 -21.58 14.44
C LYS A 200 4.20 -21.62 14.85
N SER A 201 3.72 -20.59 15.56
CA SER A 201 2.32 -20.39 15.93
C SER A 201 1.43 -19.99 14.74
N HIS A 202 2.02 -19.78 13.56
CA HIS A 202 1.40 -19.18 12.37
C HIS A 202 0.96 -17.73 12.57
N ILE A 203 1.64 -17.00 13.45
CA ILE A 203 1.54 -15.55 13.55
C ILE A 203 2.69 -14.91 12.76
N GLU A 204 2.35 -13.93 11.94
CA GLU A 204 3.30 -13.10 11.22
C GLU A 204 3.22 -11.68 11.75
N VAL A 205 4.38 -11.02 11.90
CA VAL A 205 4.42 -9.61 12.29
C VAL A 205 5.06 -8.80 11.19
N TYR A 206 4.35 -7.76 10.76
CA TYR A 206 4.82 -6.81 9.77
C TYR A 206 5.04 -5.46 10.40
N TRP A 207 5.96 -4.70 9.83
CA TRP A 207 6.34 -3.38 10.33
C TRP A 207 6.57 -2.39 9.20
N ARG A 208 6.08 -1.17 9.38
CA ARG A 208 6.34 -0.03 8.49
C ARG A 208 6.85 1.15 9.32
N PRO A 209 8.00 1.76 8.98
CA PRO A 209 8.42 3.02 9.59
C PRO A 209 7.57 4.17 9.05
N LEU A 210 7.22 5.10 9.92
CA LEU A 210 6.40 6.26 9.61
C LEU A 210 7.07 7.55 10.10
N SER A 211 6.50 8.68 9.69
CA SER A 211 6.95 10.01 10.09
C SER A 211 6.94 10.20 11.61
N GLN A 212 7.75 11.15 12.09
CA GLN A 212 7.83 11.51 13.51
C GLN A 212 8.27 10.35 14.43
N SER A 213 9.10 9.45 13.91
CA SER A 213 9.60 8.27 14.63
C SER A 213 8.49 7.32 15.08
N ALA A 214 7.34 7.36 14.40
CA ALA A 214 6.27 6.40 14.58
C ALA A 214 6.48 5.18 13.68
N SER A 215 5.64 4.17 13.87
CA SER A 215 5.61 2.97 13.06
C SER A 215 4.22 2.36 13.05
N ALA A 216 3.93 1.54 12.04
CA ALA A 216 2.80 0.63 12.07
C ALA A 216 3.28 -0.81 12.32
N LEU A 217 2.56 -1.54 13.17
CA LEU A 217 2.69 -2.98 13.34
C LEU A 217 1.40 -3.66 12.90
N VAL A 218 1.52 -4.77 12.18
CA VAL A 218 0.41 -5.66 11.86
C VAL A 218 0.75 -7.05 12.35
N PHE A 219 -0.09 -7.61 13.21
CA PHE A 219 -0.01 -8.98 13.69
C PHE A 219 -1.08 -9.79 12.96
N LEU A 220 -0.66 -10.55 11.94
CA LEU A 220 -1.52 -11.38 11.11
C LEU A 220 -1.56 -12.81 11.63
N SER A 221 -2.76 -13.37 11.80
CA SER A 221 -2.94 -14.79 12.06
C SER A 221 -3.13 -15.55 10.74
N ARG A 222 -2.16 -16.39 10.37
CA ARG A 222 -2.30 -17.39 9.30
C ARG A 222 -3.00 -18.67 9.78
N ARG A 223 -3.47 -18.69 11.02
CA ARG A 223 -4.20 -19.82 11.59
C ARG A 223 -5.60 -19.93 10.99
N THR A 224 -6.17 -21.12 11.06
CA THR A 224 -7.51 -21.46 10.54
C THR A 224 -8.40 -22.12 11.59
N ASP A 225 -8.05 -22.01 12.88
CA ASP A 225 -8.74 -22.67 13.98
C ASP A 225 -9.57 -21.69 14.83
N MET A 226 -8.96 -21.02 15.81
CA MET A 226 -9.63 -20.18 16.79
C MET A 226 -8.77 -18.96 17.14
N PRO A 227 -9.33 -17.95 17.83
CA PRO A 227 -8.56 -16.79 18.23
C PRO A 227 -7.32 -17.19 19.05
N TYR A 228 -6.16 -16.66 18.65
CA TYR A 228 -4.88 -16.97 19.28
C TYR A 228 -4.47 -15.86 20.23
N LEU A 229 -4.13 -16.23 21.47
CA LEU A 229 -3.62 -15.29 22.46
C LEU A 229 -2.12 -15.06 22.19
N TYR A 230 -1.79 -13.94 21.56
CA TYR A 230 -0.43 -13.59 21.20
C TYR A 230 0.28 -12.89 22.36
N HIS A 231 1.48 -13.36 22.72
CA HIS A 231 2.30 -12.81 23.79
C HIS A 231 3.63 -12.31 23.23
N SER A 232 3.94 -11.02 23.40
CA SER A 232 5.20 -10.45 22.92
C SER A 232 5.57 -9.16 23.66
N SER A 233 6.68 -8.55 23.27
CA SER A 233 7.16 -7.26 23.75
C SER A 233 7.81 -6.49 22.61
N LEU A 234 7.91 -5.16 22.74
CA LEU A 234 8.52 -4.35 21.68
C LEU A 234 10.00 -4.70 21.47
N GLY A 235 10.71 -5.16 22.51
CA GLY A 235 12.10 -5.61 22.41
C GLY A 235 12.27 -6.85 21.52
N LYS A 236 11.33 -7.80 21.57
CA LYS A 236 11.30 -8.97 20.66
C LYS A 236 11.08 -8.56 19.20
N LEU A 237 10.51 -7.38 18.96
CA LEU A 237 10.28 -6.78 17.64
C LEU A 237 11.37 -5.78 17.24
N SER A 238 12.53 -5.81 17.92
CA SER A 238 13.69 -4.94 17.64
C SER A 238 13.43 -3.44 17.78
N TYR A 239 12.51 -3.03 18.66
CA TYR A 239 12.38 -1.62 19.02
C TYR A 239 13.47 -1.22 20.02
N ASP A 240 13.99 0.00 19.85
CA ASP A 240 14.94 0.60 20.77
C ASP A 240 14.32 0.87 22.15
N ALA A 241 15.20 0.97 23.15
CA ALA A 241 14.82 1.39 24.49
C ALA A 241 14.11 2.76 24.46
N GLY A 242 12.90 2.81 25.00
CA GLY A 242 12.07 3.99 24.96
C GLY A 242 10.70 3.74 25.58
N ASN A 243 9.89 4.80 25.67
CA ASN A 243 8.50 4.71 26.08
C ASN A 243 7.61 5.00 24.87
N TYR A 244 6.71 4.09 24.58
CA TYR A 244 5.81 4.12 23.44
C TYR A 244 4.36 4.02 23.90
N GLU A 245 3.48 4.51 23.04
CA GLU A 245 2.04 4.23 23.07
C GLU A 245 1.66 3.60 21.73
N ALA A 246 0.66 2.72 21.76
CA ALA A 246 0.12 2.10 20.57
C ALA A 246 -1.37 2.40 20.46
N TYR A 247 -1.80 2.94 19.34
CA TYR A 247 -3.21 3.10 19.00
C TYR A 247 -3.65 1.93 18.11
N ASP A 248 -4.62 1.15 18.56
CA ASP A 248 -5.21 0.09 17.75
C ASP A 248 -6.12 0.70 16.67
N VAL A 249 -5.75 0.45 15.42
CA VAL A 249 -6.35 1.07 14.24
C VAL A 249 -7.82 0.69 14.06
N PHE A 250 -8.21 -0.54 14.43
CA PHE A 250 -9.56 -1.04 14.19
C PHE A 250 -10.47 -0.95 15.42
N THR A 251 -9.93 -1.03 16.63
CA THR A 251 -10.73 -0.91 17.87
C THR A 251 -10.76 0.52 18.42
N GLY A 252 -9.78 1.35 18.08
CA GLY A 252 -9.61 2.70 18.61
C GLY A 252 -9.08 2.75 20.04
N ALA A 253 -8.74 1.60 20.63
CA ALA A 253 -8.13 1.52 21.95
C ALA A 253 -6.67 2.01 21.93
N THR A 254 -6.22 2.63 23.02
CA THR A 254 -4.81 3.02 23.18
C THR A 254 -4.16 2.18 24.27
N VAL A 255 -3.03 1.56 23.96
CA VAL A 255 -2.16 0.86 24.90
C VAL A 255 -1.03 1.80 25.31
N THR A 256 -0.91 2.05 26.60
CA THR A 256 0.08 2.99 27.16
C THR A 256 1.16 2.26 27.96
N GLY A 257 2.34 2.87 28.09
CA GLY A 257 3.40 2.33 28.95
C GLY A 257 4.18 1.19 28.32
N LEU A 258 4.18 1.12 26.98
CA LEU A 258 4.97 0.14 26.25
C LEU A 258 6.44 0.56 26.28
N ASN A 259 7.32 -0.36 26.63
CA ASN A 259 8.77 -0.24 26.46
C ASN A 259 9.30 -1.58 25.93
N ALA A 260 10.61 -1.69 25.72
CA ALA A 260 11.23 -2.90 25.18
C ALA A 260 10.97 -4.17 26.02
N THR A 261 10.73 -4.03 27.33
CA THR A 261 10.52 -5.13 28.28
C THR A 261 9.06 -5.32 28.70
N THR A 262 8.17 -4.35 28.43
CA THR A 262 6.74 -4.50 28.71
C THR A 262 6.16 -5.59 27.82
N GLU A 263 5.72 -6.69 28.44
CA GLU A 263 4.95 -7.72 27.74
C GLU A 263 3.53 -7.21 27.49
N PHE A 264 3.03 -7.46 26.29
CA PHE A 264 1.66 -7.22 25.91
C PHE A 264 1.01 -8.51 25.43
N THR A 265 -0.31 -8.54 25.51
CA THR A 265 -1.10 -9.70 25.10
C THR A 265 -2.43 -9.26 24.55
N PHE A 266 -2.83 -9.87 23.43
CA PHE A 266 -4.14 -9.67 22.83
C PHE A 266 -4.53 -10.91 22.01
N SER A 267 -5.82 -11.03 21.72
CA SER A 267 -6.34 -12.11 20.89
C SER A 267 -6.36 -11.70 19.42
N ILE A 268 -5.92 -12.59 18.53
CA ILE A 268 -5.96 -12.40 17.07
C ILE A 268 -6.86 -13.49 16.47
N ASN A 269 -7.94 -13.08 15.79
CA ASN A 269 -8.82 -14.02 15.10
C ASN A 269 -8.10 -14.74 13.95
N PRO A 270 -8.48 -15.98 13.60
CA PRO A 270 -8.02 -16.67 12.39
C PRO A 270 -8.22 -15.82 11.14
N SER A 271 -7.22 -15.74 10.25
CA SER A 271 -7.21 -14.88 9.05
C SER A 271 -7.42 -13.37 9.31
N GLY A 272 -7.41 -12.95 10.56
CA GLY A 272 -7.55 -11.57 11.00
C GLY A 272 -6.24 -10.93 11.40
N VAL A 273 -6.32 -9.64 11.73
CA VAL A 273 -5.20 -8.82 12.16
C VAL A 273 -5.51 -8.03 13.43
N VAL A 274 -4.46 -7.76 14.21
CA VAL A 274 -4.38 -6.57 15.06
C VAL A 274 -3.41 -5.60 14.41
N MET A 275 -3.81 -4.34 14.25
CA MET A 275 -2.97 -3.31 13.64
C MET A 275 -2.77 -2.16 14.63
N TRP A 276 -1.51 -1.84 14.91
CA TRP A 276 -1.13 -0.76 15.82
C TRP A 276 -0.41 0.34 15.08
N TYR A 277 -0.78 1.59 15.39
CA TYR A 277 0.06 2.77 15.18
C TYR A 277 0.85 3.03 16.45
N VAL A 278 2.15 2.74 16.42
CA VAL A 278 3.07 2.86 17.56
C VAL A 278 3.82 4.18 17.45
N TYR A 279 3.88 4.96 18.52
CA TYR A 279 4.56 6.25 18.54
C TYR A 279 5.26 6.48 19.88
N PRO A 280 6.41 7.19 19.88
CA PRO A 280 7.13 7.49 21.11
C PRO A 280 6.30 8.45 21.95
N LYS A 281 6.11 8.10 23.22
CA LYS A 281 5.58 9.02 24.23
C LYS A 281 6.67 10.05 24.47
N LYS A 282 6.59 11.21 23.80
CA LYS A 282 7.55 12.31 24.04
C LYS A 282 7.68 12.51 25.54
N ALA A 283 8.90 12.35 26.07
CA ALA A 283 9.19 12.62 27.46
C ALA A 283 8.66 14.02 27.77
N SER A 284 7.75 14.12 28.74
CA SER A 284 7.08 15.36 29.09
C SER A 284 8.09 16.33 29.74
N LYS A 285 8.94 16.95 28.92
CA LYS A 285 9.60 18.22 29.22
C LYS A 285 9.06 19.29 28.27
N GLN A 286 7.75 19.31 28.04
CA GLN A 286 7.04 20.48 27.50
C GLN A 286 5.51 20.41 27.69
N THR A 287 5.04 19.96 28.85
CA THR A 287 3.62 20.04 29.24
C THR A 287 3.13 21.48 29.54
N LYS A 288 3.78 22.53 29.00
CA LYS A 288 3.44 23.94 29.29
C LYS A 288 3.39 24.91 28.11
N MET A 289 3.60 24.48 26.85
CA MET A 289 3.63 25.42 25.72
C MET A 289 2.49 25.27 24.68
N LEU A 290 1.69 24.20 24.73
CA LEU A 290 0.59 23.97 23.78
C LEU A 290 -0.83 24.22 24.35
N ARG A 291 -0.96 24.56 25.64
CA ARG A 291 -2.23 25.05 26.23
C ARG A 291 -2.47 26.56 26.02
N LYS A 292 -1.53 27.30 25.40
CA LYS A 292 -1.64 28.75 25.17
C LYS A 292 -2.07 29.14 23.74
N THR A 293 -2.20 28.20 22.81
CA THR A 293 -2.56 28.49 21.40
C THR A 293 -4.04 28.23 21.07
N SER A 294 -4.90 27.95 22.06
CA SER A 294 -6.36 27.80 21.87
C SER A 294 -7.11 29.12 21.58
N LYS A 295 -6.40 30.19 21.21
CA LYS A 295 -6.99 31.44 20.72
C LYS A 295 -6.18 31.99 19.55
N LEU A 296 -6.26 31.36 18.38
CA LEU A 296 -6.02 32.09 17.13
C LEU A 296 -7.08 31.69 16.10
N THR A 297 -7.94 32.67 15.82
CA THR A 297 -8.97 32.70 14.80
C THR A 297 -8.40 32.47 13.41
N TRP A 298 -9.05 31.61 12.63
CA TRP A 298 -8.77 31.39 11.21
C TRP A 298 -9.08 32.65 10.39
N GLN A 299 -8.04 33.40 10.00
CA GLN A 299 -8.14 34.28 8.84
C GLN A 299 -7.93 33.47 7.56
N LYS A 300 -8.88 33.64 6.63
CA LYS A 300 -8.85 33.09 5.28
C LYS A 300 -7.67 33.67 4.51
N THR A 301 -6.73 32.82 4.11
CA THR A 301 -5.90 33.04 2.93
C THR A 301 -5.49 31.67 2.38
N VAL A 302 -6.04 31.33 1.22
CA VAL A 302 -5.66 30.17 0.40
C VAL A 302 -4.62 30.66 -0.61
N PRO A 303 -3.40 30.08 -0.64
CA PRO A 303 -2.61 30.04 -1.86
C PRO A 303 -2.84 28.66 -2.51
N ARG A 304 -3.39 28.68 -3.73
CA ARG A 304 -3.38 27.54 -4.64
C ARG A 304 -1.92 27.12 -4.85
N ASN A 305 -1.54 25.95 -4.35
CA ASN A 305 -0.39 25.22 -4.87
C ASN A 305 -0.78 23.76 -5.10
N ARG A 306 -0.32 23.29 -6.25
CA ARG A 306 -0.67 22.07 -6.95
C ARG A 306 -0.49 20.84 -6.07
N ILE A 307 -1.55 20.06 -5.97
CA ILE A 307 -1.47 18.63 -5.66
C ILE A 307 -0.87 18.00 -6.92
N VAL A 308 0.33 17.47 -6.80
CA VAL A 308 0.92 16.56 -7.80
C VAL A 308 0.42 15.18 -7.41
N LEU A 309 -0.51 14.66 -8.21
CA LEU A 309 -0.83 13.24 -8.29
C LEU A 309 0.24 12.54 -9.13
#